data_AF-A0A6I1VZU1-F1
#
_entry.id   AF-A0A6I1VZU1-F1
#
_cell.length_a   1.000
_cell.length_b   1.000
_cell.length_c   1.000
_cell.angle_alpha   90.00
_cell.angle_beta   90.00
_cell.angle_gamma   90.00
#
_symmetry.space_group_name_H-M   'P 1'
#
loop_
_entity.id
_entity.type
_entity.pdbx_description
1 polymer ?
#
loop_
_entity_poly.entity_id
_entity_poly.type
_entity_poly.pdbx_seq_one_letter_code
_entity_poly.pdbx_strand_id
1 'polypeptide(L)'
;TCEQPELHVHPRIQVGIGDLLTQANRQCSFLIETHSEHLILRILRRIRESTEGELPDGLKPLAPEDVSIIYLDTAAGGVKAKRIEIDRDGEFTSRWPNGFFAERGEELF
;
A
#
# COMPACT_ATOMS: atom_id res chain seq x y z
N THR A 1 -5.50 7.32 13.52
CA THR A 1 -4.16 7.33 12.90
C THR A 1 -3.39 6.13 13.44
N CYS A 2 -2.45 5.58 12.68
CA CYS A 2 -1.61 4.47 13.14
C CYS A 2 -0.22 4.63 12.51
N GLU A 3 0.80 4.64 13.34
CA GLU A 3 2.19 4.88 12.93
C GLU A 3 2.94 3.54 12.91
N GLN A 4 3.63 3.25 11.80
CA GLN A 4 4.52 2.12 11.61
C GLN A 4 3.94 0.77 12.12
N PRO A 5 2.72 0.38 11.70
CA PRO A 5 2.09 -0.86 12.17
C PRO A 5 2.90 -2.12 11.86
N GLU A 6 3.83 -2.05 10.90
CA GLU A 6 4.77 -3.11 10.53
C GLU A 6 5.95 -3.31 11.48
N LEU A 7 6.21 -2.39 12.40
CA LEU A 7 7.45 -2.39 13.17
C LEU A 7 7.55 -3.64 14.07
N HIS A 8 8.72 -4.28 14.07
CA HIS A 8 9.02 -5.50 14.83
C HIS A 8 8.20 -6.76 14.48
N VAL A 9 7.36 -6.72 13.45
CA VAL A 9 6.59 -7.89 13.02
C VAL A 9 7.11 -8.47 11.70
N HIS A 10 7.07 -9.80 11.61
CA HIS A 10 7.47 -10.53 10.41
C HIS A 10 6.65 -10.08 9.19
N PRO A 11 7.22 -10.00 7.97
CA PRO A 11 6.52 -9.57 6.75
C PRO A 11 5.14 -10.20 6.51
N ARG A 12 5.01 -11.50 6.80
CA ARG A 12 3.72 -12.22 6.75
C ARG A 12 2.61 -11.57 7.58
N ILE A 13 2.94 -10.97 8.73
CA ILE A 13 1.99 -10.26 9.59
C ILE A 13 1.64 -8.90 8.99
N GLN A 14 2.60 -8.21 8.36
CA GLN A 14 2.37 -6.92 7.69
C GLN A 14 1.31 -7.03 6.59
N VAL A 15 1.32 -8.13 5.84
CA VAL A 15 0.27 -8.46 4.85
C VAL A 15 -1.10 -8.65 5.53
N GLY A 16 -1.16 -9.31 6.68
CA GLY A 16 -2.39 -9.47 7.46
C GLY A 16 -2.93 -8.14 8.01
N ILE A 17 -2.05 -7.22 8.39
CA ILE A 17 -2.41 -5.84 8.76
C ILE A 17 -3.04 -5.13 7.57
N GLY A 18 -2.44 -5.23 6.37
CA GLY A 18 -3.01 -4.68 5.14
C GLY A 18 -4.44 -5.18 4.89
N ASP A 19 -4.69 -6.48 5.05
CA ASP A 19 -6.04 -7.02 4.97
C ASP A 19 -6.96 -6.38 6.02
N LEU A 20 -6.58 -6.39 7.30
CA LEU A 20 -7.41 -5.83 8.37
C LEU A 20 -7.80 -4.36 8.12
N LEU A 21 -6.86 -3.54 7.65
CA LEU A 21 -7.11 -2.13 7.33
C LEU A 21 -8.14 -1.97 6.20
N THR A 22 -8.06 -2.79 5.15
CA THR A 22 -8.99 -2.75 4.01
C THR A 22 -10.37 -3.31 4.31
N GLN A 23 -10.50 -4.14 5.36
CA GLN A 23 -11.76 -4.82 5.71
C GLN A 23 -12.62 -4.07 6.73
N ALA A 24 -12.13 -2.95 7.26
CA ALA A 24 -12.88 -2.11 8.19
C ALA A 24 -14.19 -1.59 7.58
N ASN A 25 -15.12 -1.16 8.44
CA ASN A 25 -16.39 -0.57 7.99
C ASN A 25 -16.13 0.78 7.30
N ARG A 26 -16.91 1.14 6.28
CA ARG A 26 -16.81 2.41 5.52
C ARG A 26 -17.01 3.67 6.37
N GLN A 27 -17.46 3.52 7.62
CA GLN A 27 -17.55 4.60 8.60
C GLN A 27 -16.20 4.92 9.29
N CYS A 28 -15.17 4.11 9.06
CA CYS A 28 -13.83 4.30 9.61
C CYS A 28 -12.87 4.70 8.50
N SER A 29 -12.09 5.76 8.72
CA SER A 29 -10.98 6.15 7.85
C SER A 29 -9.69 6.05 8.63
N PHE A 30 -8.66 5.48 8.00
CA PHE A 30 -7.33 5.39 8.59
C PHE A 30 -6.38 6.37 7.92
N LEU A 31 -5.52 6.97 8.74
CA LEU A 31 -4.29 7.60 8.30
C LEU A 31 -3.17 6.72 8.82
N ILE A 32 -2.38 6.16 7.90
CA ILE A 32 -1.34 5.18 8.19
C ILE A 32 -0.01 5.77 7.73
N GLU A 33 0.95 5.87 8.65
CA GLU A 33 2.36 6.03 8.28
C GLU A 33 2.99 4.65 8.19
N THR A 34 3.66 4.36 7.07
CA THR A 34 4.33 3.08 6.88
C THR A 34 5.57 3.24 6.00
N HIS A 35 6.57 2.40 6.27
CA HIS A 35 7.74 2.13 5.45
C HIS A 35 7.68 0.71 4.86
N SER A 36 6.57 -0.01 5.02
CA SER A 36 6.42 -1.38 4.53
C SER A 36 6.01 -1.43 3.06
N GLU A 37 6.91 -1.95 2.22
CA GLU A 37 6.57 -2.31 0.84
C GLU A 37 5.48 -3.40 0.81
N HIS A 38 5.52 -4.34 1.75
CA HIS A 38 4.56 -5.45 1.82
C HIS A 38 3.13 -4.98 2.08
N LEU A 39 2.94 -3.95 2.89
CA LEU A 39 1.63 -3.39 3.17
C LEU A 39 1.04 -2.75 1.90
N ILE A 40 1.83 -1.94 1.20
CA ILE A 40 1.41 -1.29 -0.05
C ILE A 40 1.11 -2.34 -1.13
N LEU A 41 2.00 -3.31 -1.34
CA LEU A 41 1.79 -4.41 -2.30
C LEU A 41 0.54 -5.23 -1.98
N ARG A 42 0.25 -5.44 -0.69
CA ARG A 42 -0.96 -6.15 -0.31
C ARG A 42 -2.22 -5.36 -0.68
N ILE A 43 -2.24 -4.06 -0.43
CA ILE A 43 -3.35 -3.18 -0.80
C ILE A 43 -3.58 -3.21 -2.32
N LEU A 44 -2.50 -3.01 -3.10
CA LEU A 44 -2.56 -3.07 -4.57
C LEU A 44 -3.10 -4.41 -5.09
N ARG A 45 -2.60 -5.52 -4.52
CA ARG A 45 -3.09 -6.86 -4.85
C ARG A 45 -4.58 -7.02 -4.55
N ARG A 46 -5.09 -6.44 -3.46
CA ARG A 46 -6.53 -6.49 -3.13
C ARG A 46 -7.38 -5.69 -4.10
N ILE A 47 -6.88 -4.56 -4.58
CA ILE A 47 -7.54 -3.80 -5.65
C ILE A 47 -7.64 -4.66 -6.92
N ARG A 48 -6.51 -5.25 -7.36
CA ARG A 48 -6.48 -6.12 -8.53
C ARG A 48 -7.45 -7.31 -8.42
N GLU A 49 -7.36 -8.08 -7.34
CA GLU A 49 -8.23 -9.23 -7.12
C GLU A 49 -9.72 -8.82 -7.05
N SER A 50 -10.03 -7.61 -6.56
CA SER A 50 -11.39 -7.06 -6.55
C SER A 50 -11.88 -6.74 -7.98
N THR A 51 -11.01 -6.17 -8.81
CA THR A 51 -11.32 -5.83 -10.21
C THR A 51 -11.47 -7.06 -11.09
N GLU A 52 -10.61 -8.06 -10.91
CA GLU A 52 -10.59 -9.31 -11.68
C GLU A 52 -11.67 -10.31 -11.23
N GLY A 53 -12.32 -10.07 -10.08
CA GLY A 53 -13.30 -10.99 -9.51
C GLY A 53 -12.65 -12.25 -8.89
N GLU A 54 -11.36 -12.18 -8.55
CA GLU A 54 -10.58 -13.25 -7.93
C GLU A 54 -10.40 -13.07 -6.42
N LEU A 55 -11.15 -12.14 -5.81
CA LEU A 55 -11.06 -11.83 -4.40
C LEU A 55 -11.40 -13.08 -3.55
N PRO A 56 -10.57 -13.41 -2.53
CA PRO A 56 -10.86 -14.51 -1.62
C PRO A 56 -12.21 -14.37 -0.91
N ASP A 57 -12.88 -15.51 -0.70
CA ASP A 57 -14.16 -15.58 0.00
C ASP A 57 -14.12 -14.89 1.36
N GLY A 58 -15.17 -14.11 1.64
CA GLY A 58 -15.34 -13.40 2.92
C GLY A 58 -14.61 -12.05 3.00
N LEU A 59 -13.83 -11.67 1.99
CA LEU A 59 -13.28 -10.32 1.87
C LEU A 59 -14.23 -9.39 1.10
N LYS A 60 -14.23 -8.11 1.50
CA LYS A 60 -14.93 -7.04 0.81
C LYS A 60 -14.06 -6.51 -0.33
N PRO A 61 -14.67 -6.22 -1.50
CA PRO A 61 -13.99 -5.55 -2.60
C PRO A 61 -13.39 -4.22 -2.17
N LEU A 62 -12.24 -3.89 -2.74
CA LEU A 62 -11.51 -2.64 -2.55
C LEU A 62 -11.31 -1.97 -3.90
N ALA A 63 -11.74 -0.72 -4.02
CA ALA A 63 -11.55 0.05 -5.25
C ALA A 63 -10.38 1.05 -5.11
N PRO A 64 -9.74 1.48 -6.21
CA PRO A 64 -8.64 2.45 -6.15
C PRO A 64 -9.02 3.74 -5.43
N GLU A 65 -10.27 4.17 -5.53
CA GLU A 65 -10.77 5.42 -4.94
C GLU A 65 -10.91 5.33 -3.40
N ASP A 66 -10.92 4.13 -2.84
CA ASP A 66 -10.92 3.91 -1.39
C ASP A 66 -9.51 4.08 -0.79
N VAL A 67 -8.46 4.24 -1.63
CA VAL A 67 -7.05 4.30 -1.21
C VAL A 67 -6.38 5.60 -1.67
N SER A 68 -5.57 6.21 -0.79
CA SER A 68 -4.77 7.39 -1.10
C SER A 68 -3.35 7.19 -0.63
N ILE A 69 -2.39 7.15 -1.56
CA ILE A 69 -0.96 7.03 -1.24
C ILE A 69 -0.29 8.39 -1.40
N ILE A 70 0.31 8.86 -0.31
CA ILE A 70 1.12 10.08 -0.28
C ILE A 70 2.56 9.68 0.05
N TYR A 71 3.45 9.80 -0.93
CA TYR A 71 4.88 9.59 -0.75
C TYR A 71 5.54 10.87 -0.25
N LEU A 72 6.36 10.75 0.79
CA LEU A 72 7.14 11.84 1.35
C LEU A 72 8.58 11.75 0.84
N ASP A 73 8.94 12.68 -0.06
CA ASP A 73 10.25 12.76 -0.70
C ASP A 73 11.15 13.74 0.06
N THR A 74 12.24 13.24 0.66
CA THR A 74 13.21 14.07 1.38
C THR A 74 14.20 14.71 0.40
N ALA A 75 14.10 16.03 0.22
CA ALA A 75 15.02 16.81 -0.60
C ALA A 75 15.84 17.79 0.26
N ALA A 76 16.94 18.31 -0.30
CA ALA A 76 17.84 19.24 0.40
C ALA A 76 17.15 20.51 0.96
N GLY A 77 15.96 20.85 0.47
CA GLY A 77 15.15 21.99 0.92
C GLY A 77 13.93 21.62 1.79
N GLY A 78 13.81 20.37 2.25
CA GLY A 78 12.70 19.87 3.05
C GLY A 78 11.94 18.70 2.42
N VAL A 79 10.85 18.28 3.07
CA VAL A 79 10.01 17.16 2.63
C VAL A 79 8.97 17.64 1.61
N LYS A 80 8.87 16.96 0.47
CA LYS A 80 7.82 17.16 -0.52
C LYS A 80 6.83 16.00 -0.50
N ALA A 81 5.57 16.28 -0.24
CA ALA A 81 4.49 15.30 -0.38
C ALA A 81 4.09 15.15 -1.85
N LYS A 82 4.06 13.93 -2.35
CA LYS A 82 3.64 13.57 -3.71
C LYS A 82 2.54 12.53 -3.62
N ARG A 83 1.40 12.79 -4.27
CA ARG A 83 0.35 11.79 -4.42
C ARG A 83 0.76 10.78 -5.49
N ILE A 84 0.62 9.50 -5.18
CA ILE A 84 0.82 8.39 -6.12
C ILE A 84 -0.55 7.84 -6.49
N GLU A 85 -0.91 7.93 -7.77
CA GLU A 85 -2.21 7.44 -8.25
C GLU A 85 -2.12 5.95 -8.60
N ILE A 86 -3.20 5.22 -8.25
CA ILE A 86 -3.38 3.80 -8.51
C ILE A 86 -4.44 3.66 -9.61
N ASP A 87 -4.21 2.81 -10.60
CA ASP A 87 -5.21 2.50 -11.61
C ASP A 87 -6.16 1.37 -11.18
N ARG A 88 -7.13 1.06 -12.04
CA ARG A 88 -8.12 0.00 -11.80
C ARG A 88 -7.52 -1.40 -11.70
N ASP A 89 -6.32 -1.62 -12.24
CA ASP A 89 -5.65 -2.92 -12.30
C ASP A 89 -4.74 -3.12 -11.06
N GLY A 90 -4.79 -2.17 -10.11
CA GLY A 90 -4.01 -2.18 -8.89
C GLY A 90 -2.54 -1.86 -9.13
N GLU A 91 -2.23 -1.09 -10.17
CA GLU A 91 -0.86 -0.65 -10.48
C GLU A 91 -0.67 0.85 -10.25
N PHE A 92 0.57 1.26 -10.03
CA PHE A 92 0.87 2.69 -10.00
C PHE A 92 0.87 3.26 -11.42
N THR A 93 0.15 4.34 -11.61
CA THR A 93 0.09 5.08 -12.89
C THR A 93 1.41 5.81 -13.21
N SER A 94 2.28 5.95 -12.22
CA SER A 94 3.59 6.59 -12.34
C SER A 94 4.65 5.73 -11.68
N ARG A 95 5.88 5.77 -12.18
CA ARG A 95 7.00 5.06 -11.59
C ARG A 95 7.21 5.49 -10.14
N TRP A 96 7.37 4.52 -9.25
CA TRP A 96 7.63 4.81 -7.84
C TRP A 96 8.94 5.61 -7.68
N PRO A 97 8.93 6.73 -6.93
CA PRO A 97 10.13 7.53 -6.69
C PRO A 97 11.12 6.81 -5.76
N ASN A 98 12.38 6.69 -6.19
CA ASN A 98 13.56 6.23 -5.44
C ASN A 98 13.45 4.89 -4.65
N GLY A 99 14.19 3.86 -5.08
CA GLY A 99 14.71 2.76 -4.24
C GLY A 99 13.71 1.74 -3.66
N PHE A 100 12.56 2.18 -3.17
CA PHE A 100 11.65 1.40 -2.32
C PHE A 100 11.15 0.08 -2.92
N PHE A 101 10.99 0.02 -4.25
CA PHE A 101 10.65 -1.21 -5.00
C PHE A 101 11.83 -1.74 -5.83
N ALA A 102 12.87 -0.93 -6.03
CA ALA A 102 14.00 -1.20 -6.93
C ALA A 102 15.18 -1.89 -6.23
N GLU A 103 15.34 -1.68 -4.92
CA GLU A 103 16.43 -2.25 -4.11
C GLU A 103 16.36 -3.78 -4.03
N ARG A 104 15.18 -4.40 -4.20
CA ARG A 104 15.07 -5.87 -4.32
C ARG A 104 15.66 -6.44 -5.61
N GLY A 105 15.81 -5.62 -6.65
CA GLY A 105 16.49 -6.04 -7.87
C GLY A 105 17.96 -6.36 -7.61
N GLU A 106 18.65 -5.55 -6.81
CA GLU A 106 20.07 -5.75 -6.52
C GLU A 106 20.35 -6.84 -5.47
N GLU A 107 19.38 -7.20 -4.63
CA GLU A 107 19.52 -8.32 -3.66
C GLU A 107 19.17 -9.70 -4.24
N LEU A 108 18.60 -9.77 -5.44
CA LEU A 108 18.25 -11.02 -6.15
C LEU A 108 19.28 -11.43 -7.22
N PHE A 109 20.36 -10.64 -7.41
CA PHE A 109 21.45 -10.92 -8.36
C PHE A 109 22.83 -10.86 -7.69
#